data_AF-A0A2T5ZW51-F1
#
_entry.id   AF-A0A2T5ZW51-F1
#
_cell.length_a   1.000
_cell.length_b   1.000
_cell.length_c   1.000
_cell.angle_alpha   90.00
_cell.angle_beta   90.00
_cell.angle_gamma   90.00
#
_symmetry.space_group_name_H-M   'P 1'
#
loop_
_entity.id
_entity.type
_entity.pdbx_description
1 polymer ?
#
loop_
_entity_poly.entity_id
_entity_poly.type
_entity_poly.pdbx_seq_one_letter_code
_entity_poly.pdbx_strand_id
1 'polypeptide(L)'
;MFDPTTAALIRAAPPLEGLDLDNLPKRLTDAFADIVSARIRLQGATAEADDEALMATVAELRRLAAAHETYAALLPDRENRASAAFVAASAHQAISLALRGIDAPSRVDIAAVSPDVCATLLFLLAEAHADAAEAAKRIVPAPEAGPIERALLLAIRNLAQGRLGPVVGADEPAIEVDGDDLGFRALDALRLLLLRGITNLARQMGLRVDVAPEAGGIVPASVLFAQVRALASEPIDGEGVADETLLSLYPGPLHLANLLLGLEGDLLGTALSRIPTPGGVDENGWWQTLRRMAAQRPYLWRNHREAIEKGYLEQGVSSAISFPTGGGKSTLAELKIATALLRGERVIFLAPTHALVGQTQRSLKGTFQDYSVLADVDEDAGISDLVMLGEVTVMTPERCLMLLSMDRDAFADLGLIVFDECHLLHPREDDRSRRGLDAMLAILNLTGIAPGADLLLLSAMMKNTQEIADWIAYVTGRPCLTLDLSWKPTRQVRGCVVYPAEQINALRDLLAQARIDYPDHGDPPVSVKNALLAQPFGLFSLLQTWSTTD
;
A
#
# COMPACT_ATOMS: atom_id res chain seq x y z
N MET A 1 1.50 -15.03 -8.23
CA MET A 1 1.75 -13.97 -7.22
C MET A 1 1.10 -12.64 -7.58
N PHE A 2 1.20 -12.22 -8.84
CA PHE A 2 0.80 -10.89 -9.32
C PHE A 2 -0.61 -10.89 -9.91
N ASP A 3 -1.37 -9.80 -9.72
CA ASP A 3 -2.62 -9.56 -10.44
C ASP A 3 -2.33 -9.19 -11.93
N PRO A 4 -3.35 -9.19 -12.81
CA PRO A 4 -3.15 -8.90 -14.23
C PRO A 4 -2.48 -7.55 -14.53
N THR A 5 -2.77 -6.51 -13.74
CA THR A 5 -2.19 -5.16 -13.91
C THR A 5 -0.71 -5.18 -13.55
N THR A 6 -0.36 -5.78 -12.41
CA THR A 6 1.05 -5.92 -11.99
C THR A 6 1.83 -6.86 -12.92
N ALA A 7 1.21 -7.92 -13.43
CA ALA A 7 1.84 -8.80 -14.42
C ALA A 7 2.11 -8.07 -15.77
N ALA A 8 1.22 -7.15 -16.18
CA ALA A 8 1.45 -6.29 -17.33
C ALA A 8 2.61 -5.31 -17.08
N LEU A 9 2.68 -4.70 -15.88
CA LEU A 9 3.80 -3.84 -15.48
C LEU A 9 5.14 -4.59 -15.59
N ILE A 10 5.23 -5.82 -15.09
CA ILE A 10 6.44 -6.65 -15.17
C ILE A 10 6.80 -6.97 -16.63
N ARG A 11 5.82 -7.32 -17.47
CA ARG A 11 6.04 -7.62 -18.90
C ARG A 11 6.53 -6.42 -19.71
N ALA A 12 6.22 -5.21 -19.26
CA ALA A 12 6.72 -3.97 -19.84
C ALA A 12 8.16 -3.61 -19.40
N ALA A 13 8.87 -4.50 -18.71
CA ALA A 13 10.28 -4.26 -18.38
C ALA A 13 11.14 -4.08 -19.65
N PRO A 14 12.26 -3.33 -19.57
CA PRO A 14 13.17 -3.16 -20.69
C PRO A 14 13.66 -4.53 -21.23
N PRO A 15 13.73 -4.71 -22.55
CA PRO A 15 14.22 -5.95 -23.13
C PRO A 15 15.71 -6.13 -22.80
N LEU A 16 16.08 -7.32 -22.33
CA LEU A 16 17.45 -7.74 -22.11
C LEU A 16 17.72 -9.02 -22.90
N GLU A 17 18.96 -9.21 -23.33
CA GLU A 17 19.34 -10.41 -24.08
C GLU A 17 19.09 -11.68 -23.25
N GLY A 18 18.33 -12.62 -23.82
CA GLY A 18 17.96 -13.87 -23.15
C GLY A 18 16.86 -13.76 -22.10
N LEU A 19 16.23 -12.58 -21.93
CA LEU A 19 15.12 -12.39 -20.99
C LEU A 19 13.77 -12.57 -21.70
N ASP A 20 13.01 -13.59 -21.29
CA ASP A 20 11.62 -13.78 -21.70
C ASP A 20 10.70 -12.90 -20.84
N LEU A 21 10.30 -11.75 -21.40
CA LEU A 21 9.43 -10.80 -20.72
C LEU A 21 8.04 -11.38 -20.43
N ASP A 22 7.47 -12.18 -21.34
CA ASP A 22 6.13 -12.74 -21.19
C ASP A 22 6.04 -13.71 -20.01
N ASN A 23 7.08 -14.50 -19.79
CA ASN A 23 7.18 -15.43 -18.66
C ASN A 23 7.82 -14.82 -17.40
N LEU A 24 8.33 -13.60 -17.44
CA LEU A 24 8.99 -12.96 -16.30
C LEU A 24 8.14 -12.90 -15.02
N PRO A 25 6.82 -12.56 -15.05
CA PRO A 25 5.99 -12.59 -13.84
C PRO A 25 5.89 -13.98 -13.20
N LYS A 26 5.87 -15.03 -14.04
CA LYS A 26 5.88 -16.41 -13.58
C LYS A 26 7.25 -16.76 -13.00
N ARG A 27 8.34 -16.40 -13.68
CA ARG A 27 9.70 -16.67 -13.21
C ARG A 27 10.00 -16.05 -11.83
N LEU A 28 9.54 -14.81 -11.60
CA LEU A 28 9.66 -14.16 -10.29
C LEU A 28 8.82 -14.87 -9.20
N THR A 29 7.65 -15.41 -9.58
CA THR A 29 6.82 -16.21 -8.67
C THR A 29 7.51 -17.54 -8.33
N ASP A 30 8.08 -18.21 -9.33
CA ASP A 30 8.83 -19.46 -9.18
C ASP A 30 10.04 -19.26 -8.26
N ALA A 31 10.88 -18.26 -8.55
CA ALA A 31 12.05 -17.93 -7.74
C ALA A 31 11.70 -17.64 -6.27
N PHE A 32 10.60 -16.92 -6.01
CA PHE A 32 10.13 -16.70 -4.65
C PHE A 32 9.74 -18.00 -3.94
N ALA A 33 9.03 -18.90 -4.62
CA ALA A 33 8.62 -20.17 -4.02
C ALA A 33 9.80 -21.13 -3.79
N ASP A 34 10.78 -21.14 -4.68
CA ASP A 34 12.04 -21.88 -4.51
C ASP A 34 12.77 -21.39 -3.26
N ILE A 35 12.87 -20.07 -3.09
CA ILE A 35 13.49 -19.44 -1.92
C ILE A 35 12.72 -19.77 -0.63
N VAL A 36 11.39 -19.60 -0.62
CA VAL A 36 10.57 -19.91 0.55
C VAL A 36 10.68 -21.38 0.93
N SER A 37 10.64 -22.29 -0.06
CA SER A 37 10.77 -23.72 0.16
C SER A 37 12.16 -24.08 0.71
N ALA A 38 13.23 -23.50 0.16
CA ALA A 38 14.58 -23.69 0.68
C ALA A 38 14.70 -23.21 2.14
N ARG A 39 14.16 -22.04 2.48
CA ARG A 39 14.17 -21.54 3.87
C ARG A 39 13.38 -22.40 4.85
N ILE A 40 12.25 -22.96 4.41
CA ILE A 40 11.47 -23.92 5.21
C ILE A 40 12.33 -25.15 5.52
N ARG A 41 13.00 -25.73 4.51
CA ARG A 41 13.90 -26.88 4.68
C ARG A 41 15.07 -26.58 5.61
N LEU A 42 15.62 -25.37 5.51
CA LEU A 42 16.79 -24.92 6.27
C LEU A 42 16.45 -24.36 7.66
N GLN A 43 15.20 -24.54 8.14
CA GLN A 43 14.75 -24.06 9.46
C GLN A 43 14.97 -22.55 9.70
N GLY A 44 14.98 -21.75 8.64
CA GLY A 44 15.29 -20.32 8.74
C GLY A 44 16.74 -19.99 9.07
N ALA A 45 17.65 -20.97 9.16
CA ALA A 45 19.08 -20.72 9.08
C ALA A 45 19.37 -20.04 7.74
N THR A 46 20.27 -19.05 7.74
CA THR A 46 20.82 -18.51 6.48
C THR A 46 21.38 -19.67 5.70
N ALA A 47 21.03 -19.78 4.42
CA ALA A 47 21.54 -20.85 3.58
C ALA A 47 23.06 -20.91 3.71
N GLU A 48 23.56 -22.01 4.27
CA GLU A 48 24.94 -22.42 4.02
C GLU A 48 25.07 -22.63 2.50
N ALA A 49 26.26 -22.37 1.97
CA ALA A 49 26.53 -22.26 0.53
C ALA A 49 26.27 -23.56 -0.29
N ASP A 50 25.67 -24.58 0.30
CA ASP A 50 25.58 -25.95 -0.18
C ASP A 50 24.25 -26.27 -0.93
N ASP A 51 23.25 -25.39 -0.94
CA ASP A 51 22.05 -25.54 -1.80
C ASP A 51 22.31 -24.91 -3.18
N GLU A 52 22.88 -25.71 -4.09
CA GLU A 52 23.24 -25.31 -5.46
C GLU A 52 22.05 -24.72 -6.24
N ALA A 53 20.85 -25.28 -6.06
CA ALA A 53 19.64 -24.82 -6.75
C ALA A 53 19.18 -23.44 -6.24
N LEU A 54 19.24 -23.22 -4.92
CA LEU A 54 18.97 -21.91 -4.33
C LEU A 54 20.00 -20.89 -4.82
N MET A 55 21.28 -21.24 -4.84
CA MET A 55 22.35 -20.34 -5.28
C MET A 55 22.24 -19.98 -6.76
N ALA A 56 21.83 -20.92 -7.62
CA ALA A 56 21.52 -20.64 -9.02
C ALA A 56 20.36 -19.63 -9.17
N THR A 57 19.29 -19.81 -8.39
CA THR A 57 18.14 -18.89 -8.36
C THR A 57 18.56 -17.49 -7.90
N VAL A 58 19.36 -17.40 -6.83
CA VAL A 58 19.90 -16.14 -6.33
C VAL A 58 20.80 -15.46 -7.37
N ALA A 59 21.64 -16.21 -8.08
CA ALA A 59 22.52 -15.67 -9.12
C ALA A 59 21.74 -15.08 -10.31
N GLU A 60 20.65 -15.74 -10.72
CA GLU A 60 19.73 -15.21 -11.72
C GLU A 60 19.06 -13.92 -11.25
N LEU A 61 18.48 -13.92 -10.04
CA LEU A 61 17.86 -12.74 -9.47
C LEU A 61 18.84 -11.57 -9.33
N ARG A 62 20.11 -11.83 -8.98
CA ARG A 62 21.14 -10.78 -8.92
C ARG A 62 21.39 -10.12 -10.27
N ARG A 63 21.41 -10.90 -11.36
CA ARG A 63 21.54 -10.36 -12.72
C ARG A 63 20.33 -9.51 -13.09
N LEU A 64 19.11 -10.00 -12.80
CA LEU A 64 17.88 -9.25 -13.03
C LEU A 64 17.86 -7.93 -12.24
N ALA A 65 18.20 -7.99 -10.94
CA ALA A 65 18.27 -6.84 -10.06
C ALA A 65 19.24 -5.79 -10.60
N ALA A 66 20.50 -6.17 -10.84
CA ALA A 66 21.54 -5.24 -11.28
C ALA A 66 21.20 -4.56 -12.61
N ALA A 67 20.72 -5.32 -13.61
CA ALA A 67 20.41 -4.77 -14.93
C ALA A 67 19.24 -3.77 -14.88
N HIS A 68 18.16 -4.13 -14.20
CA HIS A 68 16.96 -3.29 -14.13
C HIS A 68 17.11 -2.12 -13.16
N GLU A 69 17.86 -2.28 -12.07
CA GLU A 69 18.20 -1.20 -11.14
C GLU A 69 19.06 -0.14 -11.82
N THR A 70 20.06 -0.55 -12.59
CA THR A 70 20.90 0.39 -13.37
C THR A 70 20.04 1.17 -14.35
N TYR A 71 19.10 0.50 -15.04
CA TYR A 71 18.14 1.17 -15.91
C TYR A 71 17.28 2.19 -15.15
N ALA A 72 16.69 1.77 -14.01
CA ALA A 72 15.81 2.62 -13.23
C ALA A 72 16.53 3.85 -12.62
N ALA A 73 17.77 3.67 -12.17
CA ALA A 73 18.55 4.72 -11.52
C ALA A 73 19.18 5.71 -12.51
N LEU A 74 19.63 5.24 -13.68
CA LEU A 74 20.39 6.09 -14.63
C LEU A 74 19.54 6.65 -15.78
N LEU A 75 18.37 6.07 -16.06
CA LEU A 75 17.50 6.48 -17.16
C LEU A 75 16.11 6.90 -16.65
N PRO A 76 16.02 8.00 -15.87
CA PRO A 76 14.79 8.39 -15.18
C PRO A 76 13.65 8.77 -16.13
N ASP A 77 13.92 9.17 -17.37
CA ASP A 77 12.88 9.67 -18.29
C ASP A 77 12.31 8.58 -19.22
N ARG A 78 12.67 7.31 -19.02
CA ARG A 78 12.21 6.19 -19.85
C ARG A 78 10.83 5.70 -19.41
N GLU A 79 9.94 5.46 -20.37
CA GLU A 79 8.58 4.94 -20.13
C GLU A 79 8.56 3.64 -19.31
N ASN A 80 9.54 2.74 -19.53
CA ASN A 80 9.62 1.45 -18.86
C ASN A 80 10.37 1.51 -17.51
N ARG A 81 10.65 2.70 -16.97
CA ARG A 81 11.37 2.88 -15.70
C ARG A 81 10.64 2.20 -14.54
N ALA A 82 9.34 2.43 -14.40
CA ALA A 82 8.54 1.85 -13.31
C ALA A 82 8.55 0.32 -13.36
N SER A 83 8.50 -0.27 -14.57
CA SER A 83 8.62 -1.70 -14.78
C SER A 83 9.99 -2.23 -14.37
N ALA A 84 11.06 -1.56 -14.78
CA ALA A 84 12.42 -1.92 -14.39
C ALA A 84 12.60 -1.86 -12.86
N ALA A 85 12.13 -0.77 -12.25
CA ALA A 85 12.18 -0.58 -10.80
C ALA A 85 11.43 -1.69 -10.06
N PHE A 86 10.23 -2.07 -10.53
CA PHE A 86 9.45 -3.15 -9.92
C PHE A 86 10.15 -4.52 -10.00
N VAL A 87 10.73 -4.85 -11.16
CA VAL A 87 11.47 -6.11 -11.36
C VAL A 87 12.71 -6.14 -10.46
N ALA A 88 13.49 -5.06 -10.46
CA ALA A 88 14.68 -4.95 -9.63
C ALA A 88 14.36 -5.06 -8.14
N ALA A 89 13.35 -4.34 -7.67
CA ALA A 89 12.90 -4.37 -6.28
C ALA A 89 12.42 -5.77 -5.87
N SER A 90 11.66 -6.44 -6.74
CA SER A 90 11.17 -7.81 -6.48
C SER A 90 12.33 -8.81 -6.40
N ALA A 91 13.33 -8.67 -7.26
CA ALA A 91 14.53 -9.49 -7.23
C ALA A 91 15.36 -9.24 -5.96
N HIS A 92 15.62 -7.99 -5.59
CA HIS A 92 16.30 -7.64 -4.33
C HIS A 92 15.58 -8.15 -3.09
N GLN A 93 14.25 -8.01 -3.05
CA GLN A 93 13.44 -8.50 -1.94
C GLN A 93 13.54 -10.03 -1.82
N ALA A 94 13.52 -10.75 -2.94
CA ALA A 94 13.68 -12.21 -2.96
C ALA A 94 15.10 -12.63 -2.56
N ILE A 95 16.15 -11.97 -3.07
CA ILE A 95 17.54 -12.22 -2.66
C ILE A 95 17.71 -11.98 -1.16
N SER A 96 17.16 -10.88 -0.63
CA SER A 96 17.19 -10.59 0.80
C SER A 96 16.45 -11.66 1.60
N LEU A 97 15.35 -12.20 1.08
CA LEU A 97 14.65 -13.30 1.74
C LEU A 97 15.54 -14.55 1.80
N ALA A 98 16.26 -14.87 0.72
CA ALA A 98 17.10 -16.06 0.61
C ALA A 98 18.36 -16.01 1.49
N LEU A 99 19.06 -14.86 1.49
CA LEU A 99 20.42 -14.76 2.00
C LEU A 99 20.54 -14.07 3.36
N ARG A 100 19.64 -13.14 3.69
CA ARG A 100 19.74 -12.40 4.96
C ARG A 100 19.02 -13.15 6.07
N GLY A 101 19.71 -13.29 7.20
CA GLY A 101 19.04 -13.52 8.47
C GLY A 101 18.03 -12.40 8.73
N ILE A 102 17.01 -12.69 9.55
CA ILE A 102 15.88 -11.77 9.80
C ILE A 102 16.36 -10.38 10.27
N ASP A 103 17.56 -10.28 10.86
CA ASP A 103 18.12 -9.07 11.49
C ASP A 103 19.45 -8.58 10.87
N ALA A 104 19.76 -8.88 9.61
CA ALA A 104 20.99 -8.37 8.98
C ALA A 104 20.96 -6.83 8.87
N PRO A 105 21.98 -6.10 9.36
CA PRO A 105 21.94 -4.65 9.43
C PRO A 105 21.99 -4.00 8.04
N SER A 106 21.25 -2.91 7.89
CA SER A 106 21.21 -2.05 6.72
C SER A 106 22.24 -0.93 6.85
N ARG A 107 22.88 -0.60 5.74
CA ARG A 107 23.99 0.36 5.64
C ARG A 107 23.96 1.12 4.32
N VAL A 108 24.47 2.35 4.35
CA VAL A 108 24.75 3.20 3.19
C VAL A 108 26.23 3.57 3.24
N ASP A 109 27.10 2.66 2.82
CA ASP A 109 28.56 2.83 2.91
C ASP A 109 29.12 3.58 1.70
N ILE A 110 30.43 3.88 1.70
CA ILE A 110 31.11 4.56 0.58
C ILE A 110 30.84 3.84 -0.74
N ALA A 111 30.96 2.51 -0.76
CA ALA A 111 30.92 1.72 -1.98
C ALA A 111 29.53 1.20 -2.37
N ALA A 112 28.58 1.09 -1.43
CA ALA A 112 27.35 0.36 -1.67
C ALA A 112 26.18 0.79 -0.76
N VAL A 113 24.97 0.50 -1.23
CA VAL A 113 23.73 0.62 -0.48
C VAL A 113 23.17 -0.78 -0.24
N SER A 114 22.62 -1.03 0.94
CA SER A 114 22.06 -2.35 1.26
C SER A 114 20.85 -2.69 0.38
N PRO A 115 20.69 -3.96 -0.06
CA PRO A 115 19.62 -4.36 -0.99
C PRO A 115 18.20 -4.07 -0.53
N ASP A 116 17.94 -4.08 0.77
CA ASP A 116 16.64 -3.76 1.37
C ASP A 116 16.29 -2.27 1.20
N VAL A 117 17.28 -1.38 1.32
CA VAL A 117 17.12 0.06 1.06
C VAL A 117 16.84 0.29 -0.43
N CYS A 118 17.62 -0.36 -1.31
CA CYS A 118 17.39 -0.30 -2.76
C CYS A 118 15.99 -0.81 -3.13
N ALA A 119 15.59 -2.00 -2.64
CA ALA A 119 14.28 -2.57 -2.90
C ALA A 119 13.15 -1.64 -2.46
N THR A 120 13.26 -1.02 -1.29
CA THR A 120 12.27 -0.05 -0.79
C THR A 120 12.12 1.13 -1.74
N LEU A 121 13.23 1.76 -2.17
CA LEU A 121 13.17 2.92 -3.07
C LEU A 121 12.71 2.56 -4.47
N LEU A 122 13.16 1.41 -5.00
CA LEU A 122 12.73 0.90 -6.31
C LEU A 122 11.24 0.55 -6.32
N PHE A 123 10.65 0.04 -5.22
CA PHE A 123 9.20 -0.11 -5.14
C PHE A 123 8.46 1.22 -5.12
N LEU A 124 9.00 2.24 -4.45
CA LEU A 124 8.40 3.58 -4.51
C LEU A 124 8.47 4.19 -5.92
N LEU A 125 9.60 4.02 -6.63
CA LEU A 125 9.75 4.41 -8.05
C LEU A 125 8.78 3.67 -8.98
N ALA A 126 8.35 2.47 -8.59
CA ALA A 126 7.32 1.71 -9.28
C ALA A 126 5.89 2.07 -8.84
N GLU A 127 5.70 3.08 -7.98
CA GLU A 127 4.44 3.41 -7.31
C GLU A 127 3.81 2.22 -6.53
N ALA A 128 4.62 1.23 -6.15
CA ALA A 128 4.22 0.05 -5.41
C ALA A 128 4.33 0.31 -3.89
N HIS A 129 3.58 1.32 -3.40
CA HIS A 129 3.72 1.82 -2.01
C HIS A 129 3.56 0.74 -0.94
N ALA A 130 2.66 -0.24 -1.12
CA ALA A 130 2.46 -1.32 -0.17
C ALA A 130 3.67 -2.29 -0.13
N ASP A 131 4.26 -2.59 -1.30
CA ASP A 131 5.48 -3.40 -1.38
C ASP A 131 6.68 -2.65 -0.80
N ALA A 132 6.77 -1.34 -1.03
CA ALA A 132 7.78 -0.48 -0.43
C ALA A 132 7.68 -0.46 1.11
N ALA A 133 6.47 -0.29 1.65
CA ALA A 133 6.22 -0.30 3.09
C ALA A 133 6.59 -1.65 3.74
N GLU A 134 6.35 -2.76 3.03
CA GLU A 134 6.74 -4.10 3.47
C GLU A 134 8.25 -4.31 3.41
N ALA A 135 8.89 -3.96 2.29
CA ALA A 135 10.35 -4.02 2.13
C ALA A 135 11.06 -3.18 3.20
N ALA A 136 10.52 -2.00 3.52
CA ALA A 136 11.08 -1.07 4.50
C ALA A 136 11.11 -1.63 5.93
N LYS A 137 10.31 -2.65 6.26
CA LYS A 137 10.36 -3.31 7.59
C LYS A 137 11.71 -3.97 7.84
N ARG A 138 12.43 -4.38 6.79
CA ARG A 138 13.76 -4.98 6.87
C ARG A 138 14.88 -3.94 7.04
N ILE A 139 14.58 -2.65 6.89
CA ILE A 139 15.56 -1.59 7.14
C ILE A 139 15.79 -1.47 8.65
N VAL A 140 16.93 -1.98 9.09
CA VAL A 140 17.37 -1.99 10.48
C VAL A 140 18.80 -1.43 10.52
N PRO A 141 19.00 -0.18 11.00
CA PRO A 141 20.33 0.38 11.16
C PRO A 141 21.21 -0.52 12.03
N ALA A 142 22.49 -0.61 11.70
CA ALA A 142 23.45 -1.34 12.53
C ALA A 142 23.53 -0.76 13.96
N PRO A 143 23.78 -1.59 14.99
CA PRO A 143 24.01 -1.09 16.35
C PRO A 143 25.10 -0.01 16.43
N GLU A 144 26.15 -0.17 15.63
CA GLU A 144 27.31 0.70 15.48
C GLU A 144 27.11 1.84 14.46
N ALA A 145 25.97 1.90 13.77
CA ALA A 145 25.71 2.96 12.79
C ALA A 145 25.72 4.33 13.47
N GLY A 146 26.45 5.28 12.88
CA GLY A 146 26.52 6.66 13.33
C GLY A 146 25.15 7.35 13.31
N PRO A 147 25.00 8.49 14.00
CA PRO A 147 23.71 9.18 14.14
C PRO A 147 23.12 9.61 12.78
N ILE A 148 23.95 10.04 11.83
CA ILE A 148 23.52 10.47 10.49
C ILE A 148 23.02 9.30 9.66
N GLU A 149 23.78 8.21 9.58
CA GLU A 149 23.37 7.01 8.84
C GLU A 149 22.08 6.41 9.41
N ARG A 150 21.99 6.32 10.75
CA ARG A 150 20.78 5.84 11.43
C ARG A 150 19.58 6.71 11.10
N ALA A 151 19.71 8.04 11.16
CA ALA A 151 18.64 8.96 10.83
C ALA A 151 18.21 8.83 9.36
N LEU A 152 19.17 8.71 8.43
CA LEU A 152 18.90 8.49 7.00
C LEU A 152 18.10 7.21 6.75
N LEU A 153 18.56 6.08 7.28
CA LEU A 153 17.89 4.78 7.12
C LEU A 153 16.47 4.79 7.72
N LEU A 154 16.30 5.37 8.90
CA LEU A 154 14.98 5.52 9.53
C LEU A 154 14.07 6.47 8.75
N ALA A 155 14.61 7.53 8.17
CA ALA A 155 13.86 8.45 7.31
C ALA A 155 13.34 7.75 6.05
N ILE A 156 14.18 6.96 5.36
CA ILE A 156 13.75 6.14 4.20
C ILE A 156 12.65 5.16 4.61
N ARG A 157 12.84 4.46 5.74
CA ARG A 157 11.85 3.51 6.27
C ARG A 157 10.52 4.18 6.58
N ASN A 158 10.54 5.32 7.26
CA ASN A 158 9.34 6.05 7.65
C ASN A 158 8.63 6.64 6.43
N LEU A 159 9.37 7.20 5.47
CA LEU A 159 8.83 7.68 4.19
C LEU A 159 8.09 6.54 3.48
N ALA A 160 8.75 5.42 3.23
CA ALA A 160 8.14 4.27 2.55
C ALA A 160 6.88 3.73 3.23
N GLN A 161 6.79 3.83 4.55
CA GLN A 161 5.63 3.42 5.35
C GLN A 161 4.54 4.49 5.47
N GLY A 162 4.68 5.63 4.79
CA GLY A 162 3.74 6.75 4.86
C GLY A 162 3.73 7.48 6.19
N ARG A 163 4.76 7.27 7.03
CA ARG A 163 4.90 7.91 8.34
C ARG A 163 5.68 9.21 8.19
N LEU A 164 5.07 10.23 7.59
CA LEU A 164 5.73 11.52 7.31
C LEU A 164 6.08 12.29 8.60
N GLY A 165 5.24 12.22 9.63
CA GLY A 165 5.45 12.95 10.89
C GLY A 165 6.83 12.70 11.53
N PRO A 166 7.23 11.44 11.77
CA PRO A 166 8.56 11.10 12.26
C PRO A 166 9.72 11.53 11.36
N VAL A 167 9.51 11.71 10.05
CA VAL A 167 10.55 12.20 9.12
C VAL A 167 10.73 13.71 9.26
N VAL A 168 9.61 14.43 9.35
CA VAL A 168 9.59 15.90 9.40
C VAL A 168 10.00 16.43 10.78
N GLY A 169 9.64 15.72 11.84
CA GLY A 169 9.87 16.11 13.23
C GLY A 169 11.15 15.54 13.87
N ALA A 170 11.97 14.79 13.13
CA ALA A 170 13.23 14.29 13.66
C ALA A 170 14.27 15.42 13.76
N ASP A 171 15.06 15.40 14.85
CA ASP A 171 16.20 16.31 15.01
C ASP A 171 17.28 16.00 13.99
N GLU A 172 17.89 17.04 13.43
CA GLU A 172 18.98 16.90 12.48
C GLU A 172 20.29 16.56 13.23
N PRO A 173 20.94 15.41 12.94
CA PRO A 173 22.21 15.05 13.57
C PRO A 173 23.36 15.93 13.07
N ALA A 174 24.29 16.24 13.97
CA ALA A 174 25.51 16.98 13.63
C ALA A 174 26.60 16.06 13.07
N ILE A 175 27.45 16.60 12.20
CA ILE A 175 28.67 15.92 11.75
C ILE A 175 29.71 16.04 12.85
N GLU A 176 30.30 14.91 13.26
CA GLU A 176 31.43 14.91 14.20
C GLU A 176 32.68 15.48 13.51
N VAL A 177 33.25 16.53 14.10
CA VAL A 177 34.40 17.26 13.55
C VAL A 177 35.72 16.78 14.19
N ASP A 178 35.65 15.88 15.16
CA ASP A 178 36.78 15.39 15.96
C ASP A 178 37.19 13.97 15.51
N GLY A 179 37.92 13.84 14.39
CA GLY A 179 38.48 12.56 13.92
C GLY A 179 39.25 12.64 12.60
N ASP A 180 40.44 12.06 12.48
CA ASP A 180 41.38 12.35 11.39
C ASP A 180 40.98 11.84 9.98
N ASP A 181 39.87 11.10 9.84
CA ASP A 181 39.46 10.53 8.56
C ASP A 181 38.49 11.45 7.78
N LEU A 182 39.07 12.23 6.84
CA LEU A 182 38.32 13.10 5.93
C LEU A 182 37.33 12.32 5.04
N GLY A 183 37.62 11.06 4.72
CA GLY A 183 36.78 10.22 3.87
C GLY A 183 35.45 9.87 4.53
N PHE A 184 35.48 9.46 5.80
CA PHE A 184 34.26 9.21 6.58
C PHE A 184 33.47 10.49 6.87
N ARG A 185 34.15 11.62 7.13
CA ARG A 185 33.46 12.91 7.28
C ARG A 185 32.73 13.34 6.01
N ALA A 186 33.34 13.15 4.84
CA ALA A 186 32.71 13.41 3.56
C ALA A 186 31.51 12.50 3.31
N LEU A 187 31.62 11.21 3.64
CA LEU A 187 30.49 10.27 3.58
C LEU A 187 29.31 10.74 4.45
N ASP A 188 29.57 11.17 5.68
CA ASP A 188 28.53 11.67 6.58
C ASP A 188 27.93 12.99 6.10
N ALA A 189 28.70 13.88 5.48
CA ALA A 189 28.19 15.08 4.83
C ALA A 189 27.22 14.74 3.68
N LEU A 190 27.58 13.77 2.83
CA LEU A 190 26.71 13.28 1.74
C LEU A 190 25.44 12.64 2.29
N ARG A 191 25.54 11.78 3.31
CA ARG A 191 24.38 11.15 3.98
C ARG A 191 23.47 12.20 4.63
N LEU A 192 24.03 13.25 5.21
CA LEU A 192 23.25 14.34 5.81
C LEU A 192 22.49 15.15 4.75
N LEU A 193 23.10 15.42 3.59
CA LEU A 193 22.41 16.06 2.47
C LEU A 193 21.26 15.18 1.93
N LEU A 194 21.46 13.86 1.83
CA LEU A 194 20.41 12.91 1.47
C LEU A 194 19.26 12.91 2.49
N LEU A 195 19.58 12.91 3.79
CA LEU A 195 18.59 13.00 4.87
C LEU A 195 17.77 14.30 4.76
N ARG A 196 18.43 15.45 4.57
CA ARG A 196 17.75 16.74 4.37
C ARG A 196 16.84 16.71 3.14
N GLY A 197 17.27 16.09 2.05
CA GLY A 197 16.46 15.89 0.85
C GLY A 197 15.19 15.09 1.13
N ILE A 198 15.31 13.96 1.84
CA ILE A 198 14.15 13.14 2.24
C ILE A 198 13.21 13.91 3.18
N THR A 199 13.76 14.66 4.14
CA THR A 199 12.97 15.51 5.03
C THR A 199 12.22 16.60 4.27
N ASN A 200 12.86 17.25 3.29
CA ASN A 200 12.20 18.25 2.45
C ASN A 200 11.12 17.63 1.57
N LEU A 201 11.37 16.46 0.98
CA LEU A 201 10.36 15.71 0.23
C LEU A 201 9.14 15.41 1.10
N ALA A 202 9.35 14.87 2.31
CA ALA A 202 8.26 14.59 3.25
C ALA A 202 7.48 15.86 3.65
N ARG A 203 8.15 17.01 3.79
CA ARG A 203 7.49 18.30 4.03
C ARG A 203 6.68 18.75 2.81
N GLN A 204 7.25 18.71 1.60
CA GLN A 204 6.57 19.07 0.35
C GLN A 204 5.35 18.19 0.07
N MET A 205 5.41 16.91 0.44
CA MET A 205 4.26 16.00 0.42
C MET A 205 3.15 16.39 1.40
N GLY A 206 3.44 17.18 2.44
CA GLY A 206 2.44 17.74 3.35
C GLY A 206 1.83 19.07 2.88
N LEU A 207 2.37 19.66 1.81
CA LEU A 207 1.94 20.95 1.28
C LEU A 207 0.96 20.79 0.11
N ARG A 208 0.03 21.74 0.00
CA ARG A 208 -0.88 21.86 -1.15
C ARG A 208 -0.15 22.33 -2.41
N VAL A 209 0.69 23.35 -2.23
CA VAL A 209 1.42 24.04 -3.29
C VAL A 209 2.83 24.31 -2.79
N ASP A 210 3.80 24.15 -3.66
CA ASP A 210 5.19 24.52 -3.36
C ASP A 210 5.34 26.04 -3.41
N VAL A 211 5.94 26.60 -2.35
CA VAL A 211 6.39 28.00 -2.33
C VAL A 211 7.86 28.02 -2.72
N ALA A 212 8.26 28.99 -3.53
CA ALA A 212 9.65 29.14 -3.94
C ALA A 212 10.56 29.39 -2.71
N PRO A 213 11.77 28.81 -2.64
CA PRO A 213 12.68 29.01 -1.51
C PRO A 213 12.98 30.48 -1.21
N GLU A 214 13.06 31.33 -2.24
CA GLU A 214 13.31 32.76 -2.13
C GLU A 214 12.18 33.50 -1.41
N ALA A 215 10.98 32.94 -1.42
CA ALA A 215 9.81 33.44 -0.70
C ALA A 215 9.60 32.75 0.67
N GLY A 216 10.63 32.07 1.19
CA GLY A 216 10.56 31.32 2.46
C GLY A 216 9.98 29.92 2.32
N GLY A 217 9.89 29.40 1.10
CA GLY A 217 9.46 28.04 0.82
C GLY A 217 10.54 26.98 1.08
N ILE A 218 10.19 25.73 0.77
CA ILE A 218 11.07 24.58 1.03
C ILE A 218 11.97 24.36 -0.19
N VAL A 219 13.27 24.20 0.03
CA VAL A 219 14.21 23.80 -1.02
C VAL A 219 13.79 22.44 -1.58
N PRO A 220 13.53 22.31 -2.90
CA PRO A 220 13.11 21.04 -3.49
C PRO A 220 14.13 19.93 -3.21
N ALA A 221 13.63 18.72 -2.97
CA ALA A 221 14.47 17.59 -2.61
C ALA A 221 15.49 17.25 -3.72
N SER A 222 15.09 17.39 -4.98
CA SER A 222 15.96 17.21 -6.17
C SER A 222 17.19 18.10 -6.16
N VAL A 223 17.12 19.32 -5.61
CA VAL A 223 18.29 20.20 -5.53
C VAL A 223 19.36 19.56 -4.64
N LEU A 224 18.95 19.02 -3.49
CA LEU A 224 19.85 18.37 -2.53
C LEU A 224 20.36 17.02 -3.08
N PHE A 225 19.51 16.23 -3.72
CA PHE A 225 19.95 14.97 -4.33
C PHE A 225 20.89 15.20 -5.53
N ALA A 226 20.65 16.22 -6.35
CA ALA A 226 21.54 16.61 -7.43
C ALA A 226 22.90 17.11 -6.91
N GLN A 227 22.90 17.83 -5.78
CA GLN A 227 24.12 18.23 -5.09
C GLN A 227 24.94 17.02 -4.63
N VAL A 228 24.29 16.01 -4.03
CA VAL A 228 24.98 14.75 -3.64
C VAL A 228 25.54 14.05 -4.87
N ARG A 229 24.77 13.96 -5.95
CA ARG A 229 25.23 13.36 -7.22
C ARG A 229 26.48 14.05 -7.77
N ALA A 230 26.54 15.37 -7.69
CA ALA A 230 27.69 16.15 -8.14
C ALA A 230 28.92 15.98 -7.23
N LEU A 231 28.72 15.99 -5.90
CA LEU A 231 29.81 15.87 -4.92
C LEU A 231 30.35 14.45 -4.77
N ALA A 232 29.56 13.43 -5.09
CA ALA A 232 29.95 12.03 -4.96
C ALA A 232 30.83 11.53 -6.11
N SER A 233 31.09 12.35 -7.13
CA SER A 233 31.95 12.03 -8.28
C SER A 233 32.69 13.27 -8.75
N GLU A 234 33.92 13.46 -8.27
CA GLU A 234 34.74 14.64 -8.56
C GLU A 234 36.05 14.24 -9.26
N PRO A 235 36.45 14.90 -10.36
CA PRO A 235 37.76 14.68 -10.96
C PRO A 235 38.89 15.20 -10.08
N ILE A 236 39.98 14.45 -10.01
CA ILE A 236 41.20 14.83 -9.28
C ILE A 236 42.17 15.45 -10.28
N ASP A 237 42.43 16.75 -10.13
CA ASP A 237 43.37 17.47 -10.99
C ASP A 237 44.83 17.09 -10.67
N GLY A 238 45.63 16.77 -11.69
CA GLY A 238 47.09 16.69 -11.61
C GLY A 238 47.70 15.36 -11.17
N GLU A 239 46.90 14.35 -10.84
CA GLU A 239 47.36 12.98 -10.62
C GLU A 239 46.72 12.05 -11.66
N GLY A 240 47.52 11.48 -12.55
CA GLY A 240 47.05 10.60 -13.62
C GLY A 240 48.15 10.28 -14.62
N VAL A 241 48.05 9.12 -15.29
CA VAL A 241 48.85 8.85 -16.49
C VAL A 241 48.34 9.76 -17.61
N ALA A 242 49.20 10.19 -18.54
CA ALA A 242 48.77 11.01 -19.68
C ALA A 242 47.54 10.38 -20.37
N ASP A 243 46.49 11.19 -20.59
CA ASP A 243 45.16 10.83 -21.12
C ASP A 243 44.18 10.11 -20.16
N GLU A 244 44.48 9.99 -18.87
CA GLU A 244 43.55 9.44 -17.86
C GLU A 244 43.03 10.52 -16.89
N THR A 245 41.73 10.47 -16.56
CA THR A 245 41.10 11.30 -15.52
C THR A 245 40.86 10.45 -14.28
N LEU A 246 41.52 10.76 -13.16
CA LEU A 246 41.21 10.14 -11.87
C LEU A 246 39.95 10.75 -11.28
N LEU A 247 39.09 9.90 -10.71
CA LEU A 247 37.84 10.33 -10.05
C LEU A 247 37.88 9.93 -8.58
N SER A 248 37.55 10.88 -7.69
CA SER A 248 37.12 10.61 -6.33
C SER A 248 35.66 10.18 -6.35
N LEU A 249 35.36 8.99 -5.84
CA LEU A 249 34.03 8.38 -5.94
C LEU A 249 33.47 7.96 -4.58
N TYR A 250 32.19 8.27 -4.39
CA TYR A 250 31.34 7.73 -3.34
C TYR A 250 30.15 6.98 -3.99
N PRO A 251 30.34 5.77 -4.55
CA PRO A 251 29.31 5.06 -5.30
C PRO A 251 28.01 4.81 -4.53
N GLY A 252 28.07 4.54 -3.23
CA GLY A 252 26.89 4.32 -2.38
C GLY A 252 25.97 5.56 -2.33
N PRO A 253 26.47 6.71 -1.83
CA PRO A 253 25.73 7.97 -1.87
C PRO A 253 25.30 8.40 -3.29
N LEU A 254 26.15 8.21 -4.29
CA LEU A 254 25.84 8.53 -5.70
C LEU A 254 24.63 7.72 -6.19
N HIS A 255 24.65 6.41 -5.95
CA HIS A 255 23.58 5.51 -6.34
C HIS A 255 22.26 5.86 -5.62
N LEU A 256 22.32 6.10 -4.31
CA LEU A 256 21.17 6.49 -3.51
C LEU A 256 20.56 7.83 -3.99
N ALA A 257 21.40 8.82 -4.31
CA ALA A 257 20.96 10.09 -4.87
C ALA A 257 20.23 9.92 -6.21
N ASN A 258 20.72 9.05 -7.09
CA ASN A 258 20.08 8.78 -8.39
C ASN A 258 18.69 8.15 -8.23
N LEU A 259 18.53 7.18 -7.30
CA LEU A 259 17.22 6.62 -7.00
C LEU A 259 16.25 7.66 -6.42
N LEU A 260 16.74 8.51 -5.50
CA LEU A 260 15.92 9.55 -4.85
C LEU A 260 15.57 10.70 -5.81
N LEU A 261 16.40 11.02 -6.79
CA LEU A 261 16.09 12.00 -7.84
C LEU A 261 14.88 11.57 -8.67
N GLY A 262 14.79 10.30 -9.05
CA GLY A 262 13.65 9.77 -9.79
C GLY A 262 12.35 9.76 -8.97
N LEU A 263 12.47 9.82 -7.64
CA LEU A 263 11.38 9.61 -6.69
C LEU A 263 10.55 10.88 -6.40
N GLU A 264 11.16 12.07 -6.41
CA GLU A 264 10.48 13.30 -5.98
C GLU A 264 9.23 13.57 -6.82
N GLY A 265 9.34 13.58 -8.15
CA GLY A 265 8.21 13.85 -9.03
C GLY A 265 7.07 12.84 -8.85
N ASP A 266 7.42 11.55 -8.77
CA ASP A 266 6.45 10.46 -8.62
C ASP A 266 5.73 10.53 -7.25
N LEU A 267 6.46 10.76 -6.17
CA LEU A 267 5.85 10.84 -4.84
C LEU A 267 5.02 12.10 -4.63
N LEU A 268 5.44 13.25 -5.17
CA LEU A 268 4.61 14.45 -5.13
C LEU A 268 3.33 14.25 -5.96
N GLY A 269 3.41 13.59 -7.12
CA GLY A 269 2.23 13.23 -7.94
C GLY A 269 1.26 12.25 -7.27
N THR A 270 1.71 11.52 -6.25
CA THR A 270 0.87 10.61 -5.45
C THR A 270 0.46 11.21 -4.11
N ALA A 271 0.81 12.46 -3.79
CA ALA A 271 0.50 13.05 -2.48
C ALA A 271 -1.00 13.39 -2.35
N LEU A 272 -1.65 12.85 -1.32
CA LEU A 272 -3.08 13.11 -1.02
C LEU A 272 -3.36 14.59 -0.76
N SER A 273 -2.40 15.31 -0.20
CA SER A 273 -2.47 16.76 0.07
C SER A 273 -2.55 17.64 -1.19
N ARG A 274 -2.23 17.08 -2.36
CA ARG A 274 -2.20 17.79 -3.65
C ARG A 274 -3.43 17.55 -4.51
N ILE A 275 -4.45 16.85 -4.00
CA ILE A 275 -5.71 16.72 -4.71
C ILE A 275 -6.33 18.11 -4.87
N PRO A 276 -6.65 18.55 -6.11
CA PRO A 276 -7.26 19.85 -6.33
C PRO A 276 -8.61 19.92 -5.62
N THR A 277 -8.99 21.12 -5.17
CA THR A 277 -10.30 21.35 -4.55
C THR A 277 -11.41 21.11 -5.58
N PRO A 278 -12.35 20.18 -5.33
CA PRO A 278 -13.47 19.92 -6.24
C PRO A 278 -14.42 21.12 -6.34
N GLY A 279 -15.24 21.16 -7.38
CA GLY A 279 -16.21 22.24 -7.60
C GLY A 279 -17.17 22.42 -6.41
N GLY A 280 -17.42 23.68 -6.03
CA GLY A 280 -18.40 24.03 -4.99
C GLY A 280 -17.97 23.75 -3.54
N VAL A 281 -16.69 23.44 -3.30
CA VAL A 281 -16.13 23.14 -1.97
C VAL A 281 -15.24 24.29 -1.48
N ASP A 282 -15.29 24.62 -0.18
CA ASP A 282 -14.37 25.58 0.43
C ASP A 282 -12.92 25.08 0.41
N GLU A 283 -12.01 25.91 -0.09
CA GLU A 283 -10.62 25.53 -0.34
C GLU A 283 -9.84 25.25 0.97
N ASN A 284 -10.13 26.03 2.02
CA ASN A 284 -9.44 25.90 3.30
C ASN A 284 -9.91 24.64 4.05
N GLY A 285 -11.23 24.42 4.11
CA GLY A 285 -11.83 23.23 4.71
C GLY A 285 -11.41 21.93 3.99
N TRP A 286 -11.33 21.97 2.66
CA TRP A 286 -10.80 20.85 1.87
C TRP A 286 -9.37 20.51 2.26
N TRP A 287 -8.48 21.51 2.26
CA TRP A 287 -7.08 21.29 2.62
C TRP A 287 -6.91 20.81 4.06
N GLN A 288 -7.66 21.35 5.02
CA GLN A 288 -7.61 20.88 6.41
C GLN A 288 -8.03 19.41 6.53
N THR A 289 -9.04 19.00 5.76
CA THR A 289 -9.49 17.61 5.72
C THR A 289 -8.44 16.70 5.10
N LEU A 290 -7.89 17.06 3.95
CA LEU A 290 -6.79 16.33 3.32
C LEU A 290 -5.57 16.22 4.23
N ARG A 291 -5.21 17.28 4.96
CA ARG A 291 -4.09 17.27 5.91
C ARG A 291 -4.29 16.23 7.01
N ARG A 292 -5.51 16.10 7.55
CA ARG A 292 -5.84 15.06 8.56
C ARG A 292 -5.74 13.66 7.98
N MET A 293 -6.27 13.45 6.78
CA MET A 293 -6.21 12.16 6.08
C MET A 293 -4.75 11.77 5.76
N ALA A 294 -3.96 12.73 5.25
CA ALA A 294 -2.56 12.54 4.86
C ALA A 294 -1.65 12.19 6.06
N ALA A 295 -2.03 12.58 7.29
CA ALA A 295 -1.29 12.19 8.49
C ALA A 295 -1.27 10.66 8.71
N GLN A 296 -2.27 9.94 8.20
CA GLN A 296 -2.35 8.48 8.27
C GLN A 296 -2.05 7.81 6.92
N ARG A 297 -2.53 8.41 5.82
CA ARG A 297 -2.47 7.86 4.46
C ARG A 297 -2.02 8.97 3.49
N PRO A 298 -0.72 9.27 3.39
CA PRO A 298 -0.24 10.36 2.53
C PRO A 298 -0.25 10.04 1.05
N TYR A 299 -0.29 8.76 0.67
CA TYR A 299 -0.18 8.30 -0.71
C TYR A 299 -1.53 7.96 -1.34
N LEU A 300 -1.73 8.42 -2.56
CA LEU A 300 -2.76 7.98 -3.48
C LEU A 300 -2.24 6.84 -4.32
N TRP A 301 -3.06 5.81 -4.44
CA TRP A 301 -2.81 4.71 -5.34
C TRP A 301 -3.33 5.05 -6.73
N ARG A 302 -2.88 4.26 -7.71
CA ARG A 302 -3.21 4.44 -9.14
C ARG A 302 -4.72 4.50 -9.39
N ASN A 303 -5.47 3.60 -8.76
CA ASN A 303 -6.93 3.57 -8.83
C ASN A 303 -7.60 4.79 -8.17
N HIS A 304 -6.98 5.38 -7.14
CA HIS A 304 -7.49 6.63 -6.56
C HIS A 304 -7.29 7.80 -7.52
N ARG A 305 -6.10 7.91 -8.11
CA ARG A 305 -5.77 8.96 -9.08
C ARG A 305 -6.66 8.87 -10.31
N GLU A 306 -6.81 7.68 -10.90
CA GLU A 306 -7.68 7.46 -12.05
C GLU A 306 -9.14 7.84 -11.75
N ALA A 307 -9.64 7.52 -10.56
CA ALA A 307 -10.99 7.93 -10.15
C ALA A 307 -11.11 9.46 -10.08
N ILE A 308 -10.16 10.12 -9.42
CA ILE A 308 -10.15 11.59 -9.27
C ILE A 308 -10.05 12.28 -10.64
N GLU A 309 -9.19 11.80 -11.54
CA GLU A 309 -9.04 12.32 -12.91
C GLU A 309 -10.33 12.19 -13.74
N LYS A 310 -11.15 11.16 -13.48
CA LYS A 310 -12.48 10.98 -14.10
C LYS A 310 -13.58 11.89 -13.49
N GLY A 311 -13.23 12.78 -12.56
CA GLY A 311 -14.18 13.69 -11.92
C GLY A 311 -14.97 13.07 -10.77
N TYR A 312 -14.47 11.99 -10.15
CA TYR A 312 -15.14 11.28 -9.05
C TYR A 312 -15.62 12.19 -7.90
N LEU A 313 -14.88 13.28 -7.61
CA LEU A 313 -15.15 14.20 -6.51
C LEU A 313 -16.15 15.32 -6.87
N GLU A 314 -16.51 15.46 -8.14
CA GLU A 314 -17.43 16.51 -8.58
C GLU A 314 -18.86 16.24 -8.09
N GLN A 315 -19.61 17.32 -7.86
CA GLN A 315 -21.02 17.23 -7.48
C GLN A 315 -21.83 16.68 -8.64
N GLY A 316 -22.73 15.75 -8.37
CA GLY A 316 -23.57 15.15 -9.41
C GLY A 316 -22.94 14.01 -10.17
N VAL A 317 -21.82 13.51 -9.68
CA VAL A 317 -21.16 12.33 -10.22
C VAL A 317 -21.30 11.19 -9.21
N SER A 318 -22.23 10.28 -9.50
CA SER A 318 -22.36 9.01 -8.77
C SER A 318 -21.24 8.06 -9.19
N SER A 319 -21.03 6.97 -8.46
CA SER A 319 -20.00 5.98 -8.81
C SER A 319 -20.32 4.58 -8.28
N ALA A 320 -20.06 3.58 -9.10
CA ALA A 320 -20.01 2.17 -8.71
C ALA A 320 -18.55 1.69 -8.71
N ILE A 321 -18.06 1.25 -7.55
CA ILE A 321 -16.67 0.85 -7.33
C ILE A 321 -16.58 -0.66 -7.06
N SER A 322 -15.88 -1.36 -7.96
CA SER A 322 -15.56 -2.79 -7.86
C SER A 322 -14.06 -3.06 -7.71
N PHE A 323 -13.42 -2.33 -6.80
CA PHE A 323 -12.03 -2.61 -6.44
C PHE A 323 -11.94 -3.82 -5.52
N PRO A 324 -10.88 -4.66 -5.65
CA PRO A 324 -10.66 -5.78 -4.75
C PRO A 324 -10.62 -5.38 -3.27
N THR A 325 -10.87 -6.34 -2.36
CA THR A 325 -10.69 -6.12 -0.92
C THR A 325 -9.25 -5.71 -0.62
N GLY A 326 -9.08 -4.65 0.18
CA GLY A 326 -7.78 -4.02 0.41
C GLY A 326 -7.35 -3.02 -0.67
N GLY A 327 -8.10 -2.86 -1.76
CA GLY A 327 -7.80 -1.91 -2.85
C GLY A 327 -8.15 -0.45 -2.58
N GLY A 328 -8.35 -0.04 -1.32
CA GLY A 328 -8.41 1.38 -0.95
C GLY A 328 -9.78 2.07 -1.11
N LYS A 329 -10.87 1.30 -1.27
CA LYS A 329 -12.25 1.83 -1.37
C LYS A 329 -12.59 2.84 -0.27
N SER A 330 -12.16 2.59 0.97
CA SER A 330 -12.41 3.47 2.11
C SER A 330 -11.80 4.87 1.93
N THR A 331 -10.62 4.99 1.31
CA THR A 331 -10.00 6.29 1.06
C THR A 331 -10.82 7.12 0.07
N LEU A 332 -11.32 6.51 -1.02
CA LEU A 332 -12.20 7.19 -1.95
C LEU A 332 -13.54 7.57 -1.30
N ALA A 333 -14.12 6.67 -0.51
CA ALA A 333 -15.35 6.95 0.22
C ALA A 333 -15.19 8.16 1.15
N GLU A 334 -14.13 8.20 1.94
CA GLU A 334 -13.83 9.35 2.81
C GLU A 334 -13.63 10.65 2.00
N LEU A 335 -12.94 10.61 0.86
CA LEU A 335 -12.79 11.79 0.00
C LEU A 335 -14.14 12.29 -0.52
N LYS A 336 -15.04 11.40 -0.98
CA LYS A 336 -16.38 11.78 -1.44
C LYS A 336 -17.25 12.31 -0.30
N ILE A 337 -17.18 11.68 0.88
CA ILE A 337 -17.86 12.17 2.10
C ILE A 337 -17.38 13.57 2.47
N ALA A 338 -16.06 13.81 2.41
CA ALA A 338 -15.49 15.13 2.68
C ALA A 338 -16.07 16.20 1.74
N THR A 339 -16.24 15.90 0.44
CA THR A 339 -16.84 16.86 -0.50
C THR A 339 -18.29 17.20 -0.17
N ALA A 340 -19.09 16.22 0.23
CA ALA A 340 -20.49 16.43 0.61
C ALA A 340 -20.60 17.28 1.89
N LEU A 341 -19.83 16.91 2.93
CA LEU A 341 -19.82 17.63 4.21
C LEU A 341 -19.37 19.09 4.07
N LEU A 342 -18.37 19.36 3.22
CA LEU A 342 -17.90 20.73 2.97
C LEU A 342 -18.87 21.57 2.12
N ARG A 343 -19.81 20.93 1.42
CA ARG A 343 -20.95 21.60 0.77
C ARG A 343 -22.13 21.84 1.74
N GLY A 344 -22.02 21.40 3.00
CA GLY A 344 -23.09 21.46 3.99
C GLY A 344 -24.18 20.40 3.76
N GLU A 345 -23.88 19.36 2.98
CA GLU A 345 -24.81 18.28 2.68
C GLU A 345 -24.72 17.16 3.74
N ARG A 346 -25.83 16.46 3.98
CA ARG A 346 -25.84 15.28 4.85
C ARG A 346 -25.50 14.01 4.10
N VAL A 347 -24.91 13.06 4.83
CA VAL A 347 -24.45 11.77 4.30
C VAL A 347 -25.10 10.61 5.04
N ILE A 348 -25.60 9.64 4.29
CA ILE A 348 -25.95 8.31 4.81
C ILE A 348 -24.93 7.29 4.34
N PHE A 349 -24.48 6.46 5.28
CA PHE A 349 -23.62 5.33 5.02
C PHE A 349 -24.35 4.03 5.39
N LEU A 350 -24.69 3.23 4.39
CA LEU A 350 -25.29 1.92 4.55
C LEU A 350 -24.18 0.86 4.65
N ALA A 351 -24.08 0.22 5.82
CA ALA A 351 -23.16 -0.87 6.07
C ALA A 351 -23.92 -2.22 6.17
N PRO A 352 -23.31 -3.34 5.76
CA PRO A 352 -24.02 -4.62 5.58
C PRO A 352 -24.40 -5.32 6.90
N THR A 353 -23.78 -4.97 8.02
CA THR A 353 -24.03 -5.60 9.33
C THR A 353 -23.90 -4.58 10.47
N HIS A 354 -24.58 -4.80 11.60
CA HIS A 354 -24.48 -3.95 12.79
C HIS A 354 -23.03 -3.82 13.31
N ALA A 355 -22.24 -4.90 13.22
CA ALA A 355 -20.82 -4.86 13.61
C ALA A 355 -20.03 -3.88 12.73
N LEU A 356 -20.30 -3.86 11.42
CA LEU A 356 -19.65 -2.97 10.47
C LEU A 356 -20.17 -1.53 10.58
N VAL A 357 -21.42 -1.30 11.00
CA VAL A 357 -21.91 0.03 11.36
C VAL A 357 -21.04 0.65 12.45
N GLY A 358 -20.86 -0.04 13.58
CA GLY A 358 -20.05 0.47 14.69
C GLY A 358 -18.56 0.63 14.36
N GLN A 359 -18.01 -0.21 13.48
CA GLN A 359 -16.64 -0.04 12.98
C GLN A 359 -16.51 1.19 12.07
N THR A 360 -17.43 1.35 11.13
CA THR A 360 -17.41 2.45 10.15
C THR A 360 -17.63 3.79 10.84
N GLN A 361 -18.59 3.87 11.78
CA GLN A 361 -18.83 5.09 12.55
C GLN A 361 -17.59 5.56 13.32
N ARG A 362 -16.86 4.64 13.98
CA ARG A 362 -15.62 4.97 14.69
C ARG A 362 -14.55 5.49 13.74
N SER A 363 -14.41 4.88 12.56
CA SER A 363 -13.45 5.30 11.53
C SER A 363 -13.78 6.70 10.99
N LEU A 364 -15.04 6.94 10.64
CA LEU A 364 -15.51 8.23 10.12
C LEU A 364 -15.41 9.32 11.18
N LYS A 365 -15.76 9.03 12.44
CA LYS A 365 -15.59 9.97 13.56
C LYS A 365 -14.13 10.36 13.80
N GLY A 366 -13.19 9.42 13.57
CA GLY A 366 -11.76 9.72 13.64
C GLY A 366 -11.29 10.70 12.56
N THR A 367 -11.91 10.67 11.38
CA THR A 367 -11.57 11.49 10.21
C THR A 367 -12.30 12.85 10.22
N PHE A 368 -13.59 12.84 10.54
CA PHE A 368 -14.50 13.98 10.51
C PHE A 368 -14.85 14.46 11.92
N GLN A 369 -13.83 14.86 12.69
CA GLN A 369 -13.98 15.19 14.11
C GLN A 369 -14.84 16.44 14.38
N ASP A 370 -14.96 17.32 13.39
CA ASP A 370 -15.73 18.56 13.49
C ASP A 370 -17.21 18.36 13.14
N TYR A 371 -17.60 17.15 12.72
CA TYR A 371 -18.94 16.81 12.24
C TYR A 371 -19.64 15.82 13.16
N SER A 372 -20.97 15.89 13.19
CA SER A 372 -21.81 14.92 13.90
C SER A 372 -21.86 13.59 13.13
N VAL A 373 -21.15 12.57 13.64
CA VAL A 373 -21.08 11.22 13.07
C VAL A 373 -21.78 10.21 13.98
N LEU A 374 -23.00 9.84 13.63
CA LEU A 374 -23.87 8.96 14.41
C LEU A 374 -23.86 7.53 13.84
N ALA A 375 -24.02 6.54 14.73
CA ALA A 375 -24.36 5.18 14.36
C ALA A 375 -25.76 4.89 14.87
N ASP A 376 -26.64 4.43 13.99
CA ASP A 376 -27.95 3.96 14.40
C ASP A 376 -27.92 2.44 14.52
N VAL A 377 -27.59 1.98 15.73
CA VAL A 377 -27.41 0.56 16.08
C VAL A 377 -28.49 0.08 17.05
N ASP A 378 -29.21 0.98 17.71
CA ASP A 378 -30.13 0.64 18.80
C ASP A 378 -31.57 0.45 18.32
N GLU A 379 -32.10 -0.75 18.58
CA GLU A 379 -33.53 -1.04 18.53
C GLU A 379 -34.29 -0.36 19.70
N ASP A 380 -33.58 0.00 20.78
CA ASP A 380 -34.14 0.50 22.05
C ASP A 380 -34.03 2.03 22.25
N ALA A 381 -33.49 2.78 21.28
CA ALA A 381 -33.49 4.25 21.34
C ALA A 381 -34.94 4.74 21.26
N GLY A 382 -35.46 5.15 22.41
CA GLY A 382 -36.89 5.26 22.70
C GLY A 382 -37.72 6.04 21.69
N ILE A 383 -38.99 5.64 21.67
CA ILE A 383 -40.19 6.20 21.04
C ILE A 383 -40.18 7.73 21.05
N SER A 384 -39.40 8.33 20.17
CA SER A 384 -39.50 9.71 19.74
C SER A 384 -40.04 9.66 18.33
N ASP A 385 -41.12 10.38 18.06
CA ASP A 385 -41.74 10.42 16.73
C ASP A 385 -40.86 11.12 15.68
N LEU A 386 -39.69 11.64 16.04
CA LEU A 386 -38.80 12.39 15.15
C LEU A 386 -37.48 11.65 14.91
N VAL A 387 -37.15 11.40 13.65
CA VAL A 387 -35.87 10.78 13.27
C VAL A 387 -34.76 11.83 13.28
N MET A 388 -33.76 11.66 14.15
CA MET A 388 -32.62 12.56 14.27
C MET A 388 -31.40 12.01 13.52
N LEU A 389 -31.13 12.55 12.33
CA LEU A 389 -29.93 12.25 11.55
C LEU A 389 -28.80 13.23 11.89
N GLY A 390 -27.57 12.72 12.00
CA GLY A 390 -26.36 13.52 12.05
C GLY A 390 -25.97 14.03 10.67
N GLU A 391 -24.86 14.77 10.59
CA GLU A 391 -24.26 15.17 9.30
C GLU A 391 -23.73 13.94 8.54
N VAL A 392 -23.23 12.95 9.28
CA VAL A 392 -23.02 11.58 8.79
C VAL A 392 -23.78 10.61 9.67
N THR A 393 -24.62 9.77 9.07
CA THR A 393 -25.32 8.71 9.79
C THR A 393 -25.01 7.35 9.19
N VAL A 394 -24.47 6.44 10.00
CA VAL A 394 -24.13 5.07 9.60
C VAL A 394 -25.21 4.11 10.13
N MET A 395 -25.77 3.28 9.25
CA MET A 395 -26.84 2.34 9.60
C MET A 395 -26.86 1.14 8.65
N THR A 396 -27.69 0.13 8.92
CA THR A 396 -27.94 -0.95 7.95
C THR A 396 -29.04 -0.56 6.96
N PRO A 397 -29.14 -1.21 5.78
CA PRO A 397 -30.22 -0.92 4.84
C PRO A 397 -31.62 -1.16 5.42
N GLU A 398 -31.78 -2.19 6.26
CA GLU A 398 -33.06 -2.51 6.92
C GLU A 398 -33.45 -1.43 7.93
N ARG A 399 -32.49 -0.93 8.71
CA ARG A 399 -32.71 0.18 9.64
C ARG A 399 -33.07 1.46 8.87
N CYS A 400 -32.38 1.74 7.76
CA CYS A 400 -32.70 2.87 6.88
C CYS A 400 -34.15 2.80 6.37
N LEU A 401 -34.57 1.64 5.85
CA LEU A 401 -35.93 1.44 5.36
C LEU A 401 -36.98 1.62 6.47
N MET A 402 -36.69 1.14 7.68
CA MET A 402 -37.55 1.34 8.84
C MET A 402 -37.72 2.84 9.17
N LEU A 403 -36.63 3.60 9.26
CA LEU A 403 -36.68 5.03 9.56
C LEU A 403 -37.38 5.82 8.45
N LEU A 404 -37.16 5.46 7.19
CA LEU A 404 -37.88 6.03 6.04
C LEU A 404 -39.39 5.80 6.13
N SER A 405 -39.85 4.71 6.77
CA SER A 405 -41.28 4.48 6.99
C SER A 405 -41.86 5.34 8.12
N MET A 406 -41.02 5.82 9.03
CA MET A 406 -41.42 6.65 10.19
C MET A 406 -41.41 8.13 9.84
N ASP A 407 -40.32 8.63 9.26
CA ASP A 407 -40.12 10.04 8.92
C ASP A 407 -39.31 10.16 7.62
N ARG A 408 -40.02 10.36 6.51
CA ARG A 408 -39.41 10.49 5.17
C ARG A 408 -38.68 11.82 5.00
N ASP A 409 -39.21 12.88 5.61
CA ASP A 409 -38.73 14.25 5.38
C ASP A 409 -37.36 14.48 6.04
N ALA A 410 -37.03 13.72 7.10
CA ALA A 410 -35.70 13.71 7.70
C ALA A 410 -34.55 13.42 6.69
N PHE A 411 -34.85 12.75 5.57
CA PHE A 411 -33.89 12.33 4.55
C PHE A 411 -33.82 13.28 3.34
N ALA A 412 -34.58 14.38 3.31
CA ALA A 412 -34.67 15.26 2.15
C ALA A 412 -33.35 16.03 1.85
N ASP A 413 -32.57 16.35 2.88
CA ASP A 413 -31.34 17.17 2.79
C ASP A 413 -30.07 16.34 2.51
N LEU A 414 -30.20 15.12 1.99
CA LEU A 414 -29.05 14.28 1.65
C LEU A 414 -28.37 14.75 0.38
N GLY A 415 -27.05 14.86 0.42
CA GLY A 415 -26.21 15.06 -0.78
C GLY A 415 -25.40 13.83 -1.18
N LEU A 416 -25.25 12.85 -0.29
CA LEU A 416 -24.52 11.62 -0.59
C LEU A 416 -25.12 10.39 0.11
N ILE A 417 -25.31 9.33 -0.66
CA ILE A 417 -25.70 8.00 -0.18
C ILE A 417 -24.56 7.04 -0.50
N VAL A 418 -23.87 6.56 0.53
CA VAL A 418 -22.84 5.53 0.41
C VAL A 418 -23.46 4.18 0.74
N PHE A 419 -23.28 3.18 -0.13
CA PHE A 419 -23.67 1.81 0.14
C PHE A 419 -22.46 0.89 0.04
N ASP A 420 -21.97 0.47 1.21
CA ASP A 420 -20.91 -0.50 1.32
C ASP A 420 -21.43 -1.94 1.22
N GLU A 421 -20.63 -2.78 0.58
CA GLU A 421 -21.00 -4.14 0.19
C GLU A 421 -22.32 -4.21 -0.60
N CYS A 422 -22.50 -3.32 -1.57
CA CYS A 422 -23.72 -3.21 -2.40
C CYS A 422 -24.05 -4.48 -3.22
N HIS A 423 -23.17 -5.49 -3.24
CA HIS A 423 -23.52 -6.82 -3.75
C HIS A 423 -24.72 -7.43 -2.99
N LEU A 424 -25.04 -6.93 -1.80
CA LEU A 424 -26.25 -7.30 -1.06
C LEU A 424 -27.54 -7.01 -1.81
N LEU A 425 -27.55 -6.14 -2.81
CA LEU A 425 -28.71 -5.92 -3.69
C LEU A 425 -29.16 -7.19 -4.41
N HIS A 426 -28.25 -8.14 -4.62
CA HIS A 426 -28.56 -9.45 -5.19
C HIS A 426 -28.69 -10.50 -4.06
N PRO A 427 -29.87 -11.14 -3.90
CA PRO A 427 -29.99 -12.24 -2.94
C PRO A 427 -29.08 -13.41 -3.35
N ARG A 428 -28.35 -14.01 -2.40
CA ARG A 428 -27.60 -15.24 -2.69
C ARG A 428 -28.60 -16.37 -2.97
N GLU A 429 -28.28 -17.27 -3.91
CA GLU A 429 -29.20 -18.37 -4.28
C GLU A 429 -29.59 -19.24 -3.07
N ASP A 430 -28.69 -19.36 -2.10
CA ASP A 430 -28.85 -20.12 -0.86
C ASP A 430 -29.63 -19.36 0.22
N ASP A 431 -29.86 -18.05 0.03
CA ASP A 431 -30.37 -17.14 1.04
C ASP A 431 -31.78 -16.66 0.69
N ARG A 432 -32.79 -17.20 1.39
CA ARG A 432 -34.19 -16.72 1.32
C ARG A 432 -34.41 -15.38 2.03
N SER A 433 -33.34 -14.71 2.41
CA SER A 433 -33.38 -13.46 3.15
C SER A 433 -33.99 -12.30 2.35
N ARG A 434 -34.82 -11.51 3.02
CA ARG A 434 -35.42 -10.28 2.47
C ARG A 434 -34.42 -9.13 2.30
N ARG A 435 -33.19 -9.31 2.79
CA ARG A 435 -32.14 -8.28 2.83
C ARG A 435 -31.88 -7.57 1.50
N GLY A 436 -31.80 -8.32 0.40
CA GLY A 436 -31.55 -7.69 -0.90
C GLY A 436 -32.72 -6.83 -1.37
N LEU A 437 -33.95 -7.25 -1.06
CA LEU A 437 -35.15 -6.47 -1.35
C LEU A 437 -35.22 -5.23 -0.45
N ASP A 438 -34.93 -5.36 0.84
CA ASP A 438 -34.92 -4.22 1.78
C ASP A 438 -33.86 -3.19 1.37
N ALA A 439 -32.67 -3.65 0.95
CA ALA A 439 -31.61 -2.77 0.44
C ALA A 439 -32.00 -2.06 -0.86
N MET A 440 -32.62 -2.78 -1.80
CA MET A 440 -33.12 -2.19 -3.05
C MET A 440 -34.19 -1.13 -2.76
N LEU A 441 -35.15 -1.43 -1.88
CA LEU A 441 -36.20 -0.49 -1.50
C LEU A 441 -35.62 0.72 -0.76
N ALA A 442 -34.62 0.55 0.10
CA ALA A 442 -33.95 1.67 0.77
C ALA A 442 -33.33 2.62 -0.27
N ILE A 443 -32.54 2.11 -1.21
CA ILE A 443 -31.91 2.92 -2.28
C ILE A 443 -32.96 3.64 -3.14
N LEU A 444 -34.01 2.93 -3.57
CA LEU A 444 -35.08 3.53 -4.37
C LEU A 444 -35.85 4.62 -3.62
N ASN A 445 -36.11 4.45 -2.32
CA ASN A 445 -36.76 5.48 -1.51
C ASN A 445 -35.86 6.68 -1.27
N LEU A 446 -34.59 6.47 -0.96
CA LEU A 446 -33.62 7.55 -0.76
C LEU A 446 -33.45 8.38 -2.02
N THR A 447 -33.31 7.74 -3.19
CA THR A 447 -33.20 8.44 -4.48
C THR A 447 -34.47 9.20 -4.85
N GLY A 448 -35.65 8.70 -4.45
CA GLY A 448 -36.92 9.40 -4.62
C GLY A 448 -37.08 10.64 -3.72
N ILE A 449 -36.61 10.58 -2.47
CA ILE A 449 -36.69 11.68 -1.49
C ILE A 449 -35.61 12.73 -1.74
N ALA A 450 -34.38 12.29 -2.03
CA ALA A 450 -33.21 13.13 -2.25
C ALA A 450 -32.67 12.93 -3.68
N PRO A 451 -33.38 13.41 -4.73
CA PRO A 451 -32.97 13.24 -6.12
C PRO A 451 -31.65 13.97 -6.45
N GLY A 452 -31.26 14.94 -5.61
CA GLY A 452 -29.99 15.66 -5.70
C GLY A 452 -28.80 14.94 -5.05
N ALA A 453 -29.01 13.80 -4.38
CA ALA A 453 -27.93 13.05 -3.75
C ALA A 453 -27.11 12.26 -4.79
N ASP A 454 -25.78 12.26 -4.61
CA ASP A 454 -24.90 11.34 -5.32
C ASP A 454 -24.98 9.94 -4.68
N LEU A 455 -24.82 8.88 -5.49
CA LEU A 455 -24.70 7.51 -4.98
C LEU A 455 -23.28 7.01 -5.13
N LEU A 456 -22.74 6.46 -4.03
CA LEU A 456 -21.47 5.77 -4.00
C LEU A 456 -21.70 4.31 -3.62
N LEU A 457 -21.68 3.43 -4.62
CA LEU A 457 -21.85 1.98 -4.43
C LEU A 457 -20.49 1.30 -4.37
N LEU A 458 -20.19 0.60 -3.28
CA LEU A 458 -18.90 -0.04 -3.02
C LEU A 458 -19.07 -1.54 -2.86
N SER A 459 -18.34 -2.37 -3.61
CA SER A 459 -18.29 -3.82 -3.35
C SER A 459 -17.16 -4.48 -4.10
N ALA A 460 -16.39 -5.35 -3.43
CA ALA A 460 -15.34 -6.12 -4.10
C ALA A 460 -15.85 -7.30 -4.95
N MET A 461 -17.17 -7.60 -4.89
CA MET A 461 -17.76 -8.81 -5.47
C MET A 461 -18.66 -8.54 -6.68
N MET A 462 -18.78 -7.28 -7.11
CA MET A 462 -19.57 -6.94 -8.30
C MET A 462 -18.83 -7.34 -9.58
N LYS A 463 -19.42 -8.26 -10.35
CA LYS A 463 -18.95 -8.59 -11.71
C LYS A 463 -19.61 -7.71 -12.78
N ASN A 464 -20.77 -7.13 -12.48
CA ASN A 464 -21.58 -6.32 -13.38
C ASN A 464 -21.56 -4.82 -12.99
N THR A 465 -20.39 -4.29 -12.62
CA THR A 465 -20.22 -2.91 -12.16
C THR A 465 -20.77 -1.88 -13.17
N GLN A 466 -20.55 -2.11 -14.46
CA GLN A 466 -21.06 -1.23 -15.52
C GLN A 466 -22.60 -1.21 -15.57
N GLU A 467 -23.25 -2.36 -15.46
CA GLU A 467 -24.71 -2.47 -15.45
C GLU A 467 -25.32 -1.73 -14.25
N ILE A 468 -24.69 -1.84 -13.08
CA ILE A 468 -25.09 -1.10 -11.88
C ILE A 468 -24.92 0.40 -12.09
N ALA A 469 -23.80 0.84 -12.68
CA ALA A 469 -23.58 2.25 -12.98
C ALA A 469 -24.62 2.80 -13.97
N ASP A 470 -24.92 2.07 -15.04
CA ASP A 470 -25.92 2.43 -16.04
C ASP A 470 -27.33 2.50 -15.43
N TRP A 471 -27.66 1.55 -14.55
CA TRP A 471 -28.93 1.57 -13.81
C TRP A 471 -29.06 2.79 -12.90
N ILE A 472 -28.02 3.12 -12.13
CA ILE A 472 -28.01 4.33 -11.29
C ILE A 472 -28.13 5.59 -12.15
N ALA A 473 -27.42 5.66 -13.27
CA ALA A 473 -27.52 6.78 -14.19
C ALA A 473 -28.94 6.93 -14.77
N TYR A 474 -29.59 5.82 -15.08
CA TYR A 474 -30.99 5.79 -15.54
C TYR A 474 -31.96 6.26 -14.46
N VAL A 475 -31.83 5.77 -13.22
CA VAL A 475 -32.75 6.12 -12.12
C VAL A 475 -32.59 7.57 -11.67
N THR A 476 -31.36 8.10 -11.67
CA THR A 476 -31.07 9.46 -11.18
C THR A 476 -31.09 10.53 -12.28
N GLY A 477 -30.95 10.13 -13.55
CA GLY A 477 -30.74 11.06 -14.66
C GLY A 477 -29.39 11.78 -14.63
N ARG A 478 -28.42 11.28 -13.85
CA ARG A 478 -27.11 11.90 -13.60
C ARG A 478 -25.98 10.92 -13.95
N PRO A 479 -24.76 11.40 -14.25
CA PRO A 479 -23.65 10.51 -14.59
C PRO A 479 -23.28 9.60 -13.40
N CYS A 480 -22.94 8.35 -13.71
CA CYS A 480 -22.42 7.37 -12.75
C CYS A 480 -21.14 6.75 -13.32
N LEU A 481 -20.02 6.89 -12.60
CA LEU A 481 -18.74 6.33 -13.02
C LEU A 481 -18.65 4.83 -12.69
N THR A 482 -18.12 4.07 -13.63
CA THR A 482 -17.70 2.68 -13.41
C THR A 482 -16.22 2.66 -13.04
N LEU A 483 -15.89 2.17 -11.85
CA LEU A 483 -14.53 2.08 -11.33
C LEU A 483 -14.21 0.63 -10.91
N ASP A 484 -13.64 -0.16 -11.81
CA ASP A 484 -13.49 -1.62 -11.67
C ASP A 484 -12.05 -2.12 -11.89
N LEU A 485 -11.05 -1.26 -11.65
CA LEU A 485 -9.64 -1.64 -11.78
C LEU A 485 -9.31 -2.83 -10.88
N SER A 486 -8.89 -3.94 -11.50
CA SER A 486 -8.57 -5.21 -10.83
C SER A 486 -7.21 -5.23 -10.10
N TRP A 487 -6.52 -4.09 -10.06
CA TRP A 487 -5.24 -3.91 -9.39
C TRP A 487 -5.34 -4.14 -7.88
N LYS A 488 -4.30 -4.76 -7.30
CA LYS A 488 -4.19 -5.00 -5.86
C LYS A 488 -2.88 -4.41 -5.32
N PRO A 489 -2.92 -3.71 -4.17
CA PRO A 489 -1.71 -3.25 -3.52
C PRO A 489 -0.88 -4.41 -2.93
N THR A 490 -1.52 -5.54 -2.60
CA THR A 490 -0.85 -6.69 -1.99
C THR A 490 -0.67 -7.83 -2.97
N ARG A 491 0.54 -8.39 -2.98
CA ARG A 491 0.87 -9.63 -3.70
C ARG A 491 0.30 -10.83 -2.96
N GLN A 492 -0.24 -11.78 -3.70
CA GLN A 492 -0.82 -13.00 -3.12
C GLN A 492 -0.22 -14.22 -3.82
N VAL A 493 0.53 -15.02 -3.05
CA VAL A 493 0.95 -16.36 -3.46
C VAL A 493 -0.03 -17.34 -2.83
N ARG A 494 -0.67 -18.16 -3.66
CA ARG A 494 -1.45 -19.32 -3.21
C ARG A 494 -0.56 -20.53 -3.37
N GLY A 495 -0.49 -21.37 -2.34
CA GLY A 495 0.27 -22.60 -2.34
C GLY A 495 -0.21 -23.54 -1.24
N CYS A 496 0.20 -24.79 -1.33
CA CYS A 496 -0.05 -25.87 -0.40
C CYS A 496 1.22 -26.14 0.40
N VAL A 497 1.10 -26.17 1.72
CA VAL A 497 2.21 -26.56 2.59
C VAL A 497 2.24 -28.08 2.68
N VAL A 498 3.38 -28.70 2.34
CA VAL A 498 3.55 -30.16 2.38
C VAL A 498 4.29 -30.56 3.64
N TYR A 499 3.91 -31.69 4.24
CA TYR A 499 4.52 -32.25 5.45
C TYR A 499 5.02 -33.67 5.19
N PRO A 500 6.14 -34.12 5.80
CA PRO A 500 6.59 -35.51 5.70
C PRO A 500 5.53 -36.46 6.27
N ALA A 501 5.13 -37.46 5.48
CA ALA A 501 4.10 -38.43 5.88
C ALA A 501 4.49 -39.19 7.16
N GLU A 502 5.76 -39.53 7.31
CA GLU A 502 6.30 -40.22 8.49
C GLU A 502 6.11 -39.38 9.77
N GLN A 503 6.38 -38.07 9.70
CA GLN A 503 6.19 -37.17 10.84
C GLN A 503 4.71 -37.07 11.22
N ILE A 504 3.81 -36.94 10.24
CA ILE A 504 2.38 -36.88 10.48
C ILE A 504 1.87 -38.19 11.10
N ASN A 505 2.37 -39.34 10.64
CA ASN A 505 2.00 -40.63 11.21
C ASN A 505 2.48 -40.76 12.67
N ALA A 506 3.71 -40.37 12.99
CA ALA A 506 4.21 -40.38 14.36
C ALA A 506 3.38 -39.50 15.31
N LEU A 507 2.94 -38.32 14.85
CA LEU A 507 2.06 -37.44 15.64
C LEU A 507 0.65 -38.03 15.83
N ARG A 508 0.14 -38.76 14.83
CA ARG A 508 -1.12 -39.50 14.95
C ARG A 508 -1.01 -40.64 15.97
N ASP A 509 0.11 -41.36 15.98
CA ASP A 509 0.36 -42.43 16.95
C ASP A 509 0.45 -41.87 18.37
N LEU A 510 1.12 -40.72 18.55
CA LEU A 510 1.18 -40.00 19.82
C LEU A 510 -0.23 -39.59 20.29
N LEU A 511 -1.07 -39.06 19.41
CA LEU A 511 -2.47 -38.74 19.71
C LEU A 511 -3.29 -39.99 20.07
N ALA A 512 -3.07 -41.11 19.37
CA ALA A 512 -3.75 -42.36 19.65
C ALA A 512 -3.36 -42.88 21.04
N GLN A 513 -2.07 -42.83 21.40
CA GLN A 513 -1.60 -43.22 22.73
C GLN A 513 -2.14 -42.30 23.82
N ALA A 514 -2.16 -40.98 23.60
CA ALA A 514 -2.73 -40.04 24.56
C ALA A 514 -4.22 -40.29 24.83
N ARG A 515 -4.99 -40.74 23.84
CA ARG A 515 -6.40 -41.13 24.04
C ARG A 515 -6.54 -42.40 24.90
N ILE A 516 -5.56 -43.31 24.83
CA ILE A 516 -5.52 -44.52 25.67
C ILE A 516 -5.13 -44.15 27.10
N ASP A 517 -4.11 -43.30 27.27
CA ASP A 517 -3.58 -42.93 28.58
C ASP A 517 -4.52 -41.99 29.37
N TYR A 518 -5.36 -41.23 28.67
CA TYR A 518 -6.29 -40.24 29.24
C TYR A 518 -7.73 -40.46 28.73
N PRO A 519 -8.37 -41.60 29.05
CA PRO A 519 -9.65 -42.00 28.44
C PRO A 519 -10.85 -41.12 28.86
N ASP A 520 -10.76 -40.46 30.01
CA ASP A 520 -11.83 -39.62 30.56
C ASP A 520 -11.77 -38.15 30.08
N HIS A 521 -10.77 -37.80 29.27
CA HIS A 521 -10.59 -36.45 28.73
C HIS A 521 -11.00 -36.39 27.24
N GLY A 522 -11.93 -35.49 26.90
CA GLY A 522 -12.33 -35.27 25.50
C GLY A 522 -11.24 -34.65 24.61
N ASP A 523 -10.24 -34.03 25.22
CA ASP A 523 -9.12 -33.35 24.58
C ASP A 523 -7.77 -33.88 25.10
N PRO A 524 -6.73 -33.95 24.26
CA PRO A 524 -5.40 -34.35 24.73
C PRO A 524 -4.84 -33.35 25.76
N PRO A 525 -4.05 -33.81 26.75
CA PRO A 525 -3.42 -32.93 27.73
C PRO A 525 -2.58 -31.82 27.08
N VAL A 526 -2.37 -30.71 27.81
CA VAL A 526 -1.60 -29.56 27.33
C VAL A 526 -0.17 -29.96 26.91
N SER A 527 0.47 -30.86 27.66
CA SER A 527 1.80 -31.39 27.31
C SER A 527 1.81 -32.09 25.95
N VAL A 528 0.78 -32.87 25.64
CA VAL A 528 0.60 -33.55 24.35
C VAL A 528 0.32 -32.52 23.26
N LYS A 529 -0.60 -31.57 23.48
CA LYS A 529 -0.91 -30.51 22.51
C LYS A 529 0.35 -29.72 22.11
N ASN A 530 1.20 -29.39 23.09
CA ASN A 530 2.47 -28.68 22.85
C ASN A 530 3.49 -29.53 22.07
N ALA A 531 3.36 -30.86 22.07
CA ALA A 531 4.22 -31.78 21.33
C ALA A 531 3.72 -32.05 19.89
N LEU A 532 2.49 -31.63 19.52
CA LEU A 532 1.92 -31.81 18.18
C LEU A 532 2.47 -30.77 17.18
N LEU A 533 3.79 -30.72 17.05
CA LEU A 533 4.49 -29.84 16.13
C LEU A 533 4.97 -30.64 14.92
N ALA A 534 4.45 -30.31 13.74
CA ALA A 534 4.92 -30.85 12.46
C ALA A 534 5.76 -29.79 11.73
N GLN A 535 6.89 -30.21 11.15
CA GLN A 535 7.71 -29.33 10.33
C GLN A 535 7.29 -29.46 8.87
N PRO A 536 6.92 -28.37 8.21
CA PRO A 536 6.63 -28.42 6.78
C PRO A 536 7.91 -28.75 6.01
N PHE A 537 7.77 -29.58 4.98
CA PHE A 537 8.84 -29.92 4.04
C PHE A 537 9.04 -28.84 2.97
N GLY A 538 7.98 -28.11 2.62
CA GLY A 538 8.04 -27.04 1.62
C GLY A 538 6.67 -26.47 1.27
N LEU A 539 6.67 -25.55 0.29
CA LEU A 539 5.48 -24.95 -0.28
C LEU A 539 5.36 -25.38 -1.75
N PHE A 540 4.27 -26.06 -2.10
CA PHE A 540 4.00 -26.54 -3.46
C PHE A 540 2.79 -25.80 -4.08
N SER A 541 2.76 -25.65 -5.40
CA SER A 541 1.74 -24.93 -6.20
C SER A 541 1.87 -23.41 -6.22
N LEU A 542 1.87 -22.87 -7.44
CA LEU A 542 2.05 -21.44 -7.77
C LEU A 542 0.89 -20.87 -8.61
N LEU A 543 -0.05 -21.72 -9.01
CA LEU A 543 -1.19 -21.34 -9.84
C LEU A 543 -2.36 -20.93 -8.94
N GLN A 544 -3.07 -19.86 -9.33
CA GLN A 544 -4.24 -19.39 -8.57
C GLN A 544 -5.41 -20.37 -8.57
N THR A 545 -5.43 -21.26 -9.55
CA THR A 545 -6.40 -22.33 -9.78
C THR A 545 -5.65 -23.65 -9.84
N TRP A 546 -6.19 -24.69 -9.19
CA TRP A 546 -5.73 -26.05 -9.43
C TRP A 546 -5.90 -26.33 -10.92
N SER A 547 -4.83 -26.75 -11.60
CA SER A 547 -4.97 -27.39 -12.90
C SER A 547 -5.54 -28.79 -12.66
N THR A 548 -6.79 -28.88 -12.22
CA THR A 548 -7.56 -30.11 -12.38
C THR A 548 -7.79 -30.21 -13.89
N THR A 549 -6.99 -31.02 -14.56
CA THR A 549 -7.35 -31.57 -15.85
C THR A 549 -8.54 -32.48 -15.62
N ASP A 550 -9.74 -31.90 -15.66
CA ASP A 550 -11.02 -32.57 -15.91
C ASP A 550 -11.72 -31.85 -17.06
#